data_AF-A0A926H8G5-F1
#
_entry.id   AF-A0A926H8G5-F1
#
_cell.length_a   1.000
_cell.length_b   1.000
_cell.length_c   1.000
_cell.angle_alpha   90.00
_cell.angle_beta   90.00
_cell.angle_gamma   90.00
#
_symmetry.space_group_name_H-M   'P 1'
#
loop_
_entity.id
_entity.type
_entity.pdbx_description
1 polymer ?
#
loop_
_entity_poly.entity_id
_entity_poly.type
_entity_poly.pdbx_seq_one_letter_code
_entity_poly.pdbx_strand_id
1 'polypeptide(L)'
;MTTLFETIIDSITSEGYGVLDNFLTADEVLALATQLRHRQAAGQFRAAGVGQGQATVEKQIRGDAIFWLDETDQTIEETVFLNRIDAFRQYVNQTCFLGLREVEFHYALYPAGAGYQRHLDQFRATSRRKLSLVCY
;
A
#
# COMPACT_ATOMS: atom_id res chain seq x y z
N MET A 1 17.71 6.90 -7.59
CA MET A 1 16.74 5.87 -7.14
C MET A 1 17.41 4.81 -6.28
N THR A 2 18.53 4.20 -6.70
CA THR A 2 19.27 3.19 -5.92
C THR A 2 19.64 3.64 -4.51
N THR A 3 20.14 4.88 -4.36
CA THR A 3 20.49 5.45 -3.05
C THR A 3 19.30 5.58 -2.11
N LEU A 4 18.11 5.89 -2.64
CA LEU A 4 16.87 6.04 -1.88
C LEU A 4 16.35 4.67 -1.40
N PHE A 5 16.48 3.63 -2.23
CA PHE A 5 16.11 2.26 -1.87
C PHE A 5 17.02 1.70 -0.78
N GLU A 6 18.33 1.92 -0.87
CA GLU A 6 19.25 1.49 0.18
C GLU A 6 18.95 2.17 1.52
N THR A 7 18.66 3.47 1.54
CA THR A 7 18.30 4.17 2.79
C THR A 7 17.12 3.52 3.52
N ILE A 8 16.04 3.17 2.79
CA ILE A 8 14.88 2.54 3.42
C ILE A 8 15.15 1.06 3.76
N ILE A 9 15.94 0.35 2.97
CA ILE A 9 16.35 -1.04 3.25
C ILE A 9 17.20 -1.11 4.52
N ASP A 10 18.16 -0.21 4.69
CA ASP A 10 19.02 -0.13 5.87
C ASP A 10 18.18 0.13 7.13
N SER A 11 17.20 1.04 7.03
CA SER A 11 16.28 1.35 8.13
C SER A 11 15.43 0.12 8.48
N ILE A 12 14.83 -0.55 7.49
CA ILE A 12 14.03 -1.77 7.70
C ILE A 12 14.89 -2.88 8.33
N THR A 13 16.13 -3.04 7.91
CA THR A 13 17.02 -4.10 8.38
C THR A 13 17.48 -3.87 9.83
N SER A 14 17.70 -2.60 10.21
CA SER A 14 18.19 -2.23 11.54
C SER A 14 17.07 -2.04 12.57
N GLU A 15 15.94 -1.44 12.17
CA GLU A 15 14.85 -1.04 13.07
C GLU A 15 13.57 -1.86 12.90
N GLY A 16 13.46 -2.67 11.83
CA GLY A 16 12.26 -3.39 11.47
C GLY A 16 11.21 -2.56 10.72
N TYR A 17 11.47 -1.26 10.49
CA TYR A 17 10.68 -0.36 9.66
C TYR A 17 11.56 0.76 9.09
N GLY A 18 11.06 1.50 8.11
CA GLY A 18 11.74 2.69 7.57
C GLY A 18 10.74 3.75 7.15
N VAL A 19 11.16 5.01 7.26
CA VAL A 19 10.38 6.17 6.80
C VAL A 19 11.22 6.91 5.77
N LEU A 20 10.60 7.26 4.66
CA LEU A 20 11.30 7.86 3.54
C LEU A 20 10.44 8.94 2.89
N ASP A 21 10.88 10.17 3.03
CA ASP A 21 10.25 11.30 2.35
C ASP A 21 10.55 11.27 0.86
N ASN A 22 9.60 11.78 0.07
CA ASN A 22 9.76 11.95 -1.39
C ASN A 22 10.01 10.63 -2.14
N PHE A 23 9.51 9.49 -1.63
CA PHE A 23 9.44 8.25 -2.41
C PHE A 23 8.60 8.45 -3.68
N LEU A 24 7.53 9.24 -3.57
CA LEU A 24 6.77 9.84 -4.66
C LEU A 24 7.12 11.31 -4.78
N THR A 25 7.15 11.85 -6.00
CA THR A 25 7.28 13.29 -6.19
C THR A 25 5.99 13.99 -5.76
N ALA A 26 6.05 15.28 -5.44
CA ALA A 26 4.86 16.05 -5.08
C ALA A 26 3.77 16.01 -6.15
N ASP A 27 4.16 16.02 -7.43
CA ASP A 27 3.22 15.94 -8.56
C ASP A 27 2.56 14.56 -8.66
N GLU A 28 3.29 13.48 -8.40
CA GLU A 28 2.74 12.12 -8.38
C GLU A 28 1.76 11.92 -7.21
N VAL A 29 2.11 12.46 -6.03
CA VAL A 29 1.20 12.46 -4.87
C VAL A 29 -0.08 13.23 -5.21
N LEU A 30 0.03 14.41 -5.83
CA LEU A 30 -1.13 15.21 -6.23
C LEU A 30 -1.99 14.49 -7.27
N ALA A 31 -1.37 13.82 -8.26
CA ALA A 31 -2.07 13.07 -9.28
C ALA A 31 -2.85 11.89 -8.67
N LEU A 32 -2.20 11.06 -7.82
CA LEU A 32 -2.85 9.95 -7.12
C LEU A 32 -3.97 10.43 -6.19
N ALA A 33 -3.76 11.53 -5.46
CA ALA A 33 -4.79 12.10 -4.60
C ALA A 33 -5.99 12.63 -5.40
N THR A 34 -5.75 13.19 -6.58
CA THR A 34 -6.81 13.63 -7.49
C THR A 34 -7.59 12.43 -8.02
N GLN A 35 -6.89 11.37 -8.44
CA GLN A 35 -7.52 10.16 -8.93
C GLN A 35 -8.32 9.42 -7.85
N LEU A 36 -7.78 9.33 -6.63
CA LEU A 36 -8.49 8.82 -5.46
C LEU A 36 -9.83 9.54 -5.26
N ARG A 37 -9.86 10.87 -5.33
CA ARG A 37 -11.09 11.67 -5.21
C ARG A 37 -12.05 11.43 -6.37
N HIS A 38 -11.56 11.28 -7.60
CA HIS A 38 -12.40 10.94 -8.74
C HIS A 38 -13.08 9.58 -8.56
N ARG A 39 -12.31 8.54 -8.20
CA ARG A 39 -12.86 7.20 -7.93
C ARG A 39 -13.82 7.19 -6.74
N GLN A 40 -13.55 7.99 -5.71
CA GLN A 40 -14.46 8.19 -4.58
C GLN A 40 -15.78 8.82 -5.04
N ALA A 41 -15.73 9.90 -5.83
CA ALA A 41 -16.92 10.57 -6.35
C ALA A 41 -17.73 9.67 -7.29
N ALA A 42 -17.07 8.75 -8.00
CA ALA A 42 -17.69 7.73 -8.82
C ALA A 42 -18.28 6.55 -8.01
N GLY A 43 -18.17 6.55 -6.68
CA GLY A 43 -18.74 5.51 -5.81
C GLY A 43 -18.03 4.15 -5.91
N GLN A 44 -16.78 4.12 -6.39
CA GLN A 44 -16.04 2.87 -6.64
C GLN A 44 -15.42 2.26 -5.38
N PHE A 45 -15.41 3.01 -4.27
CA PHE A 45 -14.88 2.54 -2.99
C PHE A 45 -15.86 1.62 -2.28
N ARG A 46 -15.32 0.60 -1.62
CA ARG A 46 -16.09 -0.30 -0.75
C ARG A 46 -15.61 -0.20 0.69
N ALA A 47 -16.50 -0.44 1.65
CA ALA A 47 -16.10 -0.54 3.06
C ALA A 47 -15.06 -1.66 3.22
N ALA A 48 -13.98 -1.37 3.93
CA ALA A 48 -12.93 -2.35 4.15
C ALA A 48 -13.38 -3.44 5.13
N GLY A 49 -12.98 -4.67 4.84
CA GLY A 49 -13.23 -5.82 5.71
C GLY A 49 -11.97 -6.30 6.43
N VAL A 50 -12.18 -7.14 7.44
CA VAL A 50 -11.13 -7.87 8.17
C VAL A 50 -11.26 -9.38 7.95
N GLY A 51 -10.13 -10.08 7.99
CA GLY A 51 -10.07 -11.54 7.79
C GLY A 51 -9.58 -11.97 6.40
N GLN A 52 -9.27 -13.26 6.28
CA GLN A 52 -8.80 -13.89 5.03
C GLN A 52 -9.94 -14.64 4.35
N GLY A 53 -10.13 -14.44 3.05
CA GLY A 53 -11.22 -15.07 2.29
C GLY A 53 -12.53 -14.31 2.43
N GLN A 54 -13.41 -14.73 3.32
CA GLN A 54 -14.66 -14.01 3.62
C GLN A 54 -14.39 -12.85 4.57
N ALA A 55 -13.97 -11.72 4.01
CA ALA A 55 -13.75 -10.51 4.79
C ALA A 55 -15.07 -9.98 5.37
N THR A 56 -15.08 -9.69 6.66
CA THR A 56 -16.26 -9.14 7.36
C THR A 56 -16.06 -7.65 7.62
N VAL A 57 -17.08 -6.84 7.36
CA VAL A 57 -17.03 -5.40 7.60
C VAL A 57 -17.33 -5.11 9.07
N GLU A 58 -16.29 -4.85 9.85
CA GLU A 58 -16.38 -4.53 11.27
C GLU A 58 -15.89 -3.10 11.53
N LYS A 59 -16.81 -2.13 11.47
CA LYS A 59 -16.49 -0.69 11.61
C LYS A 59 -15.83 -0.30 12.93
N GLN A 60 -16.00 -1.11 13.97
CA GLN A 60 -15.32 -0.92 15.26
C GLN A 60 -13.83 -1.26 15.19
N ILE A 61 -13.44 -2.16 14.27
CA ILE A 61 -12.05 -2.58 14.06
C ILE A 61 -11.38 -1.66 13.03
N ARG A 62 -11.99 -1.46 11.86
CA ARG A 62 -11.50 -0.52 10.84
C ARG A 62 -12.65 0.21 10.15
N GLY A 63 -12.52 1.52 9.99
CA GLY A 63 -13.58 2.40 9.50
C GLY A 63 -13.33 3.00 8.10
N ASP A 64 -12.32 2.53 7.38
CA ASP A 64 -11.95 3.04 6.07
C ASP A 64 -12.76 2.43 4.92
N ALA A 65 -12.82 3.19 3.83
CA ALA A 65 -13.24 2.69 2.53
C ALA A 65 -12.00 2.49 1.64
N ILE A 66 -11.97 1.40 0.87
CA ILE A 66 -10.84 1.03 0.02
C ILE A 66 -11.25 0.85 -1.44
N PHE A 67 -10.28 1.10 -2.32
CA PHE A 67 -10.34 0.78 -3.74
C PHE A 67 -9.05 0.06 -4.12
N TRP A 68 -9.13 -1.20 -4.53
CA TRP A 68 -7.97 -1.99 -4.91
C TRP A 68 -7.44 -1.56 -6.27
N LEU A 69 -6.13 -1.38 -6.37
CA LEU A 69 -5.45 -1.11 -7.63
C LEU A 69 -5.25 -2.46 -8.34
N ASP A 70 -6.02 -2.69 -9.40
CA ASP A 70 -5.96 -3.90 -10.24
C ASP A 70 -5.14 -3.60 -11.50
N GLU A 71 -4.35 -4.54 -12.00
CA GLU A 71 -3.57 -4.44 -13.25
C GLU A 71 -4.41 -4.17 -14.51
N THR A 72 -5.72 -4.45 -14.46
CA THR A 72 -6.63 -4.38 -15.61
C THR A 72 -7.43 -3.08 -15.72
N ASP A 73 -7.48 -2.25 -14.67
CA ASP A 73 -8.21 -0.96 -14.63
C ASP A 73 -7.36 0.16 -14.01
N GLN A 74 -6.19 0.43 -14.61
CA GLN A 74 -5.26 1.44 -14.12
C GLN A 74 -5.28 2.70 -14.95
N THR A 75 -5.26 3.83 -14.25
CA THR A 75 -4.89 5.12 -14.82
C THR A 75 -3.37 5.25 -14.95
N ILE A 76 -2.92 6.30 -15.63
CA ILE A 76 -1.49 6.55 -15.87
C ILE A 76 -0.77 6.79 -14.54
N GLU A 77 -1.36 7.56 -13.64
CA GLU A 77 -0.82 7.88 -12.32
C GLU A 77 -0.71 6.63 -11.41
N GLU A 78 -1.72 5.76 -11.42
CA GLU A 78 -1.67 4.47 -10.70
C GLU A 78 -0.60 3.54 -11.29
N THR A 79 -0.46 3.54 -12.63
CA THR A 79 0.56 2.77 -13.33
C THR A 79 1.97 3.25 -12.95
N VAL A 80 2.20 4.57 -12.87
CA VAL A 80 3.48 5.15 -12.44
C VAL A 80 3.82 4.73 -11.02
N PHE A 81 2.85 4.77 -10.11
CA PHE A 81 3.00 4.30 -8.73
C PHE A 81 3.39 2.81 -8.69
N LEU A 82 2.63 1.95 -9.35
CA LEU A 82 2.86 0.50 -9.31
C LEU A 82 4.18 0.09 -9.97
N ASN A 83 4.58 0.77 -11.05
CA ASN A 83 5.90 0.56 -11.65
C ASN A 83 7.04 0.92 -10.68
N ARG A 84 6.88 1.98 -9.88
CA ARG A 84 7.88 2.33 -8.87
C ARG A 84 7.95 1.30 -7.75
N ILE A 85 6.80 0.82 -7.30
CA ILE A 85 6.72 -0.26 -6.31
C ILE A 85 7.36 -1.54 -6.84
N ASP A 86 7.10 -1.91 -8.10
CA ASP A 86 7.70 -3.09 -8.70
C ASP A 86 9.22 -2.95 -8.85
N ALA A 87 9.71 -1.77 -9.24
CA ALA A 87 11.15 -1.49 -9.25
C ALA A 87 11.77 -1.67 -7.85
N PHE A 88 11.11 -1.19 -6.79
CA PHE A 88 11.57 -1.40 -5.42
C PHE A 88 11.52 -2.89 -5.02
N ARG A 89 10.44 -3.61 -5.34
CA ARG A 89 10.30 -5.05 -5.09
C ARG A 89 11.42 -5.85 -5.76
N GLN A 90 11.70 -5.56 -7.04
CA GLN A 90 12.78 -6.21 -7.78
C GLN A 90 14.13 -5.93 -7.12
N TYR A 91 14.38 -4.69 -6.72
CA TYR A 91 15.61 -4.29 -6.06
C TYR A 91 15.81 -5.04 -4.72
N VAL A 92 14.81 -5.00 -3.84
CA VAL A 92 14.82 -5.70 -2.55
C VAL A 92 14.98 -7.21 -2.73
N ASN A 93 14.39 -7.80 -3.76
CA ASN A 93 14.59 -9.22 -4.07
C ASN A 93 16.04 -9.52 -4.47
N GLN A 94 16.68 -8.63 -5.23
CA GLN A 94 18.06 -8.80 -5.69
C GLN A 94 19.07 -8.60 -4.56
N THR A 95 18.86 -7.61 -3.68
CA THR A 95 19.84 -7.22 -2.65
C THR A 95 19.59 -7.90 -1.31
N CYS A 96 18.33 -8.19 -0.97
CA CYS A 96 17.93 -8.75 0.33
C CYS A 96 17.35 -10.17 0.25
N PHE A 97 17.24 -10.75 -0.95
CA PHE A 97 16.75 -12.12 -1.17
C PHE A 97 15.37 -12.43 -0.56
N LEU A 98 14.48 -11.43 -0.45
CA LEU A 98 13.17 -11.60 0.20
C LEU A 98 12.20 -12.50 -0.59
N GLY A 99 12.40 -12.68 -1.89
CA GLY A 99 11.55 -13.54 -2.73
C GLY A 99 10.09 -13.08 -2.81
N LEU A 100 9.84 -11.78 -2.82
CA LEU A 100 8.54 -11.13 -3.00
C LEU A 100 8.01 -11.42 -4.41
N ARG A 101 6.86 -12.09 -4.53
CA ARG A 101 6.31 -12.52 -5.83
C ARG A 101 5.21 -11.63 -6.36
N GLU A 102 4.30 -11.24 -5.49
CA GLU A 102 3.09 -10.48 -5.81
C GLU A 102 3.05 -9.19 -4.99
N VAL A 103 2.32 -8.21 -5.50
CA VAL A 103 2.03 -6.95 -4.82
C VAL A 103 0.52 -6.76 -4.77
N GLU A 104 0.01 -6.24 -3.66
CA GLU A 104 -1.40 -5.92 -3.49
C GLU A 104 -1.47 -4.51 -2.91
N PHE A 105 -2.09 -3.57 -3.63
CA PHE A 105 -2.21 -2.17 -3.19
C PHE A 105 -3.65 -1.68 -3.33
N HIS A 106 -4.03 -0.75 -2.47
CA HIS A 106 -5.33 -0.10 -2.53
C HIS A 106 -5.23 1.33 -2.04
N TYR A 107 -6.10 2.21 -2.54
CA TYR A 107 -6.40 3.45 -1.83
C TYR A 107 -7.13 3.13 -0.53
N ALA A 108 -6.92 3.96 0.49
CA ALA A 108 -7.68 3.92 1.74
C ALA A 108 -8.13 5.33 2.10
N LEU A 109 -9.42 5.48 2.37
CA LEU A 109 -10.02 6.73 2.80
C LEU A 109 -10.63 6.55 4.18
N TYR A 110 -10.12 7.32 5.14
CA TYR A 110 -10.61 7.34 6.52
C TYR A 110 -11.51 8.57 6.70
N PRO A 111 -12.84 8.40 6.88
CA PRO A 111 -13.69 9.49 7.31
C PRO A 111 -13.22 10.07 8.65
N ALA A 112 -13.54 11.34 8.94
CA ALA A 112 -13.21 11.94 10.23
C ALA A 112 -13.76 11.09 11.39
N GLY A 113 -12.89 10.77 12.36
CA GLY A 113 -13.22 9.91 13.50
C GLY A 113 -13.11 8.41 13.23
N ALA A 114 -12.87 7.99 11.98
CA ALA A 114 -12.54 6.60 11.68
C ALA A 114 -11.06 6.31 12.00
N GLY A 115 -10.77 5.04 12.25
CA GLY A 115 -9.41 4.56 12.46
C GLY A 115 -9.31 3.07 12.19
N TYR A 116 -8.17 2.50 12.54
CA TYR A 116 -7.93 1.06 12.54
C TYR A 116 -7.31 0.69 13.89
N GLN A 117 -7.95 -0.21 14.63
CA GLN A 117 -7.38 -0.83 15.82
C GLN A 117 -6.04 -1.52 15.51
N ARG A 118 -5.20 -1.64 16.54
CA ARG A 118 -3.90 -2.30 16.47
C ARG A 118 -4.03 -3.71 15.92
N HIS A 119 -3.26 -4.03 14.88
CA HIS A 119 -3.27 -5.32 14.23
C HIS A 119 -1.89 -5.66 13.62
N LEU A 120 -1.77 -6.85 13.04
CA LEU A 120 -0.67 -7.25 12.17
C LEU A 120 -1.22 -7.45 10.76
N ASP A 121 -0.52 -6.96 9.74
CA ASP A 121 -0.93 -7.12 8.33
C ASP A 121 -0.85 -8.58 7.85
N GLN A 122 0.03 -9.35 8.48
CA GLN A 122 0.17 -10.77 8.21
C GLN A 122 -0.96 -11.55 8.90
N PHE A 123 -1.75 -12.28 8.10
CA PHE A 123 -2.77 -13.19 8.62
C PHE A 123 -2.14 -14.36 9.37
N ARG A 124 -2.73 -14.75 10.51
CA ARG A 124 -2.23 -15.86 11.35
C ARG A 124 -2.06 -17.20 10.60
N ALA A 125 -2.87 -17.45 9.57
CA ALA A 125 -2.86 -18.70 8.82
C ALA A 125 -1.81 -18.74 7.69
N THR A 126 -1.14 -17.62 7.36
CA THR A 126 -0.20 -17.57 6.24
C THR A 126 1.03 -16.73 6.55
N SER A 127 2.09 -16.93 5.77
CA SER A 127 3.31 -16.11 5.83
C SER A 127 3.67 -15.48 4.48
N ARG A 128 2.64 -15.06 3.73
CA ARG A 128 2.80 -14.53 2.37
C ARG A 128 3.17 -13.04 2.36
N ARG A 129 2.66 -12.25 3.32
CA ARG A 129 3.00 -10.83 3.46
C ARG A 129 4.28 -10.69 4.26
N LYS A 130 5.34 -10.20 3.60
CA LYS A 130 6.67 -10.01 4.20
C LYS A 130 7.02 -8.53 4.40
N LEU A 131 6.44 -7.65 3.58
CA LEU A 131 6.72 -6.22 3.61
C LEU A 131 5.41 -5.46 3.39
N SER A 132 5.17 -4.47 4.24
CA SER A 132 4.04 -3.53 4.13
C SER A 132 4.57 -2.14 3.75
N LEU A 133 3.90 -1.48 2.82
CA LEU A 133 4.24 -0.12 2.38
C LEU A 133 2.99 0.75 2.49
N VAL A 134 3.15 1.95 3.04
CA VAL A 134 2.10 2.97 3.11
C VAL A 134 2.67 4.25 2.52
N CYS A 135 1.95 4.83 1.56
CA CYS A 135 2.22 6.16 1.01
C CYS A 135 1.06 7.06 1.39
N TYR A 136 1.39 8.24 1.92
CA TYR A 136 0.44 9.26 2.37
C TYR A 136 0.28 10.36 1.32
#